data_AF-A0A3P7JB58-F1
#
_entry.id   AF-A0A3P7JB58-F1
#
_cell.length_a   1.000
_cell.length_b   1.000
_cell.length_c   1.000
_cell.angle_alpha   90.00
_cell.angle_beta   90.00
_cell.angle_gamma   90.00
#
_symmetry.space_group_name_H-M   'P 1'
#
loop_
_entity.id
_entity.type
_entity.pdbx_description
1 polymer ?
#
loop_
_entity_poly.entity_id
_entity_poly.type
_entity_poly.pdbx_seq_one_letter_code
_entity_poly.pdbx_strand_id
1 'polypeptide(L)'
;MVFISVHHHLQYISFLEVPKAEKTPAVKEFVALLPRPNYLLLKTVVKFLTMVAANHKVNLMTANNLSVVFGPNLTWPTDQQAFEICAFQVPIAQLNNLNNFCYRLIIDYDKIFK
;
A
#
# COMPACT_ATOMS: atom_id res chain seq x y z
N MET A 1 8.30 7.25 -9.90
CA MET A 1 6.85 7.04 -10.01
C MET A 1 6.38 6.43 -8.70
N VAL A 2 6.09 7.25 -7.68
CA VAL A 2 5.57 6.79 -6.38
C VAL A 2 4.49 7.74 -5.89
N PHE A 3 3.49 7.14 -5.25
CA PHE A 3 2.19 7.70 -4.91
C PHE A 3 2.10 8.41 -3.57
N ILE A 4 3.05 8.19 -2.68
CA ILE A 4 2.96 8.67 -1.31
C ILE A 4 4.23 9.46 -1.08
N SER A 5 4.12 10.79 -1.24
CA SER A 5 5.24 11.69 -0.96
C SER A 5 5.55 11.70 0.54
N VAL A 6 6.80 12.04 0.86
CA VAL A 6 7.47 11.96 2.16
C VAL A 6 6.72 12.69 3.31
N HIS A 7 5.81 13.60 2.99
CA HIS A 7 4.96 14.31 3.96
C HIS A 7 3.97 13.44 4.74
N HIS A 8 3.65 12.23 4.28
CA HIS A 8 2.70 11.34 4.96
C HIS A 8 3.35 10.22 5.80
N HIS A 9 4.66 10.25 5.98
CA HIS A 9 5.41 9.18 6.66
C HIS A 9 4.95 8.95 8.12
N LEU A 10 4.65 10.02 8.86
CA LEU A 10 4.19 9.90 10.25
C LEU A 10 2.79 9.27 10.36
N GLN A 11 1.87 9.61 9.45
CA GLN A 11 0.54 9.00 9.38
C GLN A 11 0.61 7.54 8.92
N TYR A 12 1.57 7.22 8.05
CA TYR A 12 1.84 5.84 7.66
C TYR A 12 2.33 5.00 8.85
N ILE A 13 3.19 5.56 9.72
CA ILE A 13 3.62 4.87 10.96
C ILE A 13 2.42 4.62 11.89
N SER A 14 1.51 5.60 12.06
CA SER A 14 0.29 5.42 12.88
C SER A 14 -0.60 4.29 12.35
N PHE A 15 -0.64 4.08 11.03
CA PHE A 15 -1.37 2.98 10.41
C PHE A 15 -0.80 1.58 10.78
N LEU A 16 0.50 1.50 11.11
CA LEU A 16 1.18 0.23 11.43
C LEU A 16 0.70 -0.41 12.73
N GLU A 17 0.11 0.38 13.63
CA GLU A 17 -0.33 -0.04 14.97
C GLU A 17 -1.82 -0.40 15.03
N VAL A 18 -2.57 -0.21 13.93
CA VAL A 18 -4.02 -0.43 13.89
C VAL A 18 -4.36 -1.94 13.92
N PRO A 19 -5.27 -2.38 14.83
CA PRO A 19 -5.73 -3.77 14.88
C PRO A 19 -6.30 -4.27 13.55
N LYS A 20 -6.17 -5.57 13.24
CA LYS A 20 -6.60 -6.16 11.96
C LYS A 20 -8.04 -5.81 11.54
N ALA A 21 -8.96 -5.71 12.50
CA ALA A 21 -10.37 -5.36 12.24
C ALA A 21 -10.55 -3.92 11.74
N GLU A 22 -9.68 -3.01 12.15
CA GLU A 22 -9.77 -1.56 11.88
C GLU A 22 -8.87 -1.12 10.70
N LYS A 23 -8.16 -2.07 10.07
CA LYS A 23 -7.24 -1.72 8.96
C LYS A 23 -7.96 -1.16 7.73
N THR A 24 -9.13 -1.65 7.34
CA THR A 24 -9.83 -1.11 6.14
C THR A 24 -10.24 0.35 6.29
N PRO A 25 -10.94 0.73 7.38
CA PRO A 25 -11.26 2.13 7.62
C PRO A 25 -10.02 3.02 7.60
N ALA A 26 -8.95 2.61 8.30
CA ALA A 26 -7.70 3.37 8.35
C ALA A 26 -7.03 3.49 6.96
N VAL A 27 -7.02 2.43 6.14
CA VAL A 27 -6.53 2.51 4.75
C VAL A 27 -7.38 3.49 3.95
N LYS A 28 -8.71 3.46 4.10
CA LYS A 28 -9.62 4.34 3.37
C LYS A 28 -9.37 5.81 3.71
N GLU A 29 -9.27 6.13 5.00
CA GLU A 29 -8.96 7.49 5.47
C GLU A 29 -7.62 7.97 4.92
N PHE A 30 -6.58 7.13 5.01
CA PHE A 30 -5.27 7.46 4.47
C PHE A 30 -5.31 7.73 2.96
N VAL A 31 -5.97 6.87 2.18
CA VAL A 31 -6.12 7.04 0.74
C VAL A 31 -6.87 8.34 0.40
N ALA A 32 -7.84 8.75 1.22
CA ALA A 32 -8.57 10.00 1.03
C ALA A 32 -7.72 11.26 1.29
N LEU A 33 -6.63 11.15 2.05
CA LEU A 33 -5.68 12.25 2.29
C LEU A 33 -4.70 12.47 1.13
N LEU A 34 -4.62 11.54 0.17
CA LEU A 34 -3.68 11.65 -0.94
C LEU A 34 -4.06 12.81 -1.87
N PRO A 35 -3.08 13.56 -2.42
CA PRO A 35 -3.33 14.50 -3.49
C PRO A 35 -4.08 13.82 -4.64
N ARG A 36 -5.04 14.54 -5.26
CA ARG A 36 -5.90 14.00 -6.31
C ARG A 36 -5.16 13.22 -7.41
N PRO A 37 -4.02 13.68 -7.96
CA PRO A 37 -3.28 12.91 -8.97
C PRO A 37 -2.82 11.54 -8.44
N ASN A 38 -2.35 11.52 -7.20
CA ASN A 38 -1.85 10.32 -6.53
C ASN A 38 -3.01 9.37 -6.18
N TYR A 39 -4.14 9.89 -5.69
CA TYR A 39 -5.33 9.08 -5.49
C TYR A 39 -5.78 8.38 -6.79
N LEU A 40 -5.87 9.13 -7.91
CA LEU A 40 -6.36 8.60 -9.18
C LEU A 40 -5.45 7.53 -9.77
N LEU A 41 -4.15 7.78 -9.77
CA LEU A 41 -3.19 6.84 -10.31
C LEU A 41 -3.17 5.59 -9.37
N LEU A 42 -3.32 5.72 -8.04
CA LEU A 42 -3.32 4.59 -7.10
C LEU A 42 -4.57 3.74 -7.33
N LYS A 43 -5.73 4.39 -7.45
CA LYS A 43 -6.99 3.76 -7.81
C LYS A 43 -6.88 2.97 -9.12
N THR A 44 -6.16 3.50 -10.10
CA THR A 44 -5.96 2.86 -11.41
C THR A 44 -5.05 1.63 -11.29
N VAL A 45 -3.90 1.76 -10.63
CA VAL A 45 -2.95 0.66 -10.41
C VAL A 45 -3.61 -0.46 -9.61
N VAL A 46 -4.26 -0.14 -8.49
CA VAL A 46 -4.89 -1.16 -7.65
C VAL A 46 -6.05 -1.82 -8.39
N LYS A 47 -6.82 -1.08 -9.21
CA LYS A 47 -7.86 -1.70 -10.06
C LYS A 47 -7.26 -2.76 -10.98
N PHE A 48 -6.13 -2.45 -11.62
CA PHE A 48 -5.40 -3.43 -12.43
C PHE A 48 -4.97 -4.66 -11.61
N LEU A 49 -4.41 -4.46 -10.42
CA LEU A 49 -4.01 -5.56 -9.54
C LEU A 49 -5.19 -6.44 -9.12
N THR A 50 -6.39 -5.88 -8.94
CA THR A 50 -7.60 -6.70 -8.66
C THR A 50 -7.93 -7.66 -9.81
N MET A 51 -7.72 -7.24 -11.06
CA MET A 51 -7.93 -8.08 -12.24
C MET A 51 -6.85 -9.17 -12.35
N VAL A 52 -5.59 -8.83 -12.06
CA VAL A 52 -4.48 -9.80 -12.02
C VAL A 52 -4.75 -10.87 -10.96
N ALA A 53 -5.17 -10.46 -9.76
CA ALA A 53 -5.51 -11.36 -8.66
C ALA A 53 -6.72 -12.26 -8.97
N ALA A 54 -7.71 -11.75 -9.70
CA ALA A 54 -8.87 -12.55 -10.13
C ALA A 54 -8.45 -13.72 -11.04
N ASN A 55 -7.37 -13.56 -11.81
CA ASN A 55 -6.83 -14.60 -12.71
C ASN A 55 -5.73 -15.47 -12.06
N HIS A 56 -5.62 -15.51 -10.73
CA HIS A 56 -4.57 -16.24 -10.00
C HIS A 56 -4.51 -17.74 -10.31
N LYS A 57 -5.60 -18.36 -10.79
CA LYS A 57 -5.60 -19.79 -11.19
C LYS A 57 -4.71 -20.07 -12.40
N VAL A 58 -4.43 -19.06 -13.22
CA VAL A 58 -3.58 -19.18 -14.42
C VAL A 58 -2.22 -18.53 -14.19
N ASN A 59 -2.20 -17.28 -13.69
CA ASN A 59 -0.94 -16.53 -13.53
C ASN A 59 -0.24 -16.77 -12.18
N LEU A 60 -0.84 -17.54 -11.27
CA LEU A 60 -0.34 -17.87 -9.93
C LEU A 60 -0.12 -16.66 -8.99
N MET A 61 -0.58 -15.48 -9.39
CA MET A 61 -0.43 -14.25 -8.62
C MET A 61 -1.70 -13.97 -7.82
N THR A 62 -1.74 -14.50 -6.59
CA THR A 62 -2.77 -14.12 -5.61
C THR A 62 -2.60 -12.67 -5.15
N ALA A 63 -3.62 -12.08 -4.53
CA ALA A 63 -3.50 -10.76 -3.90
C ALA A 63 -2.36 -10.69 -2.87
N ASN A 64 -2.09 -11.79 -2.17
CA ASN A 64 -0.96 -11.88 -1.24
C ASN A 64 0.38 -11.78 -1.98
N ASN A 65 0.57 -12.58 -3.06
CA ASN A 65 1.79 -12.55 -3.87
C ASN A 65 2.01 -11.16 -4.49
N LEU A 66 0.94 -10.54 -4.99
CA LEU A 66 1.00 -9.18 -5.52
C LEU A 66 1.36 -8.17 -4.43
N SER A 67 0.81 -8.31 -3.22
CA SER A 67 1.09 -7.37 -2.12
C SER A 67 2.53 -7.40 -1.64
N VAL A 68 3.21 -8.55 -1.72
CA VAL A 68 4.63 -8.67 -1.39
C VAL A 68 5.51 -7.92 -2.40
N VAL A 69 5.15 -7.96 -3.68
CA VAL A 69 5.92 -7.31 -4.76
C VAL A 69 5.59 -5.82 -4.85
N PHE A 70 4.31 -5.46 -4.77
CA PHE A 70 3.85 -4.08 -4.97
C PHE A 70 3.82 -3.27 -3.66
N GLY A 71 3.74 -3.92 -2.49
CA GLY A 71 3.77 -3.27 -1.19
C GLY A 71 4.91 -2.25 -1.09
N PRO A 72 6.17 -2.66 -1.31
CA PRO A 72 7.29 -1.74 -1.30
C PRO A 72 7.19 -0.61 -2.35
N ASN A 73 6.72 -0.90 -3.55
CA ASN A 73 6.67 0.09 -4.62
C ASN A 73 5.60 1.18 -4.40
N LEU A 74 4.58 0.91 -3.58
CA LEU A 74 3.48 1.84 -3.34
C LEU A 74 3.74 2.79 -2.18
N THR A 75 4.59 2.40 -1.22
CA THR A 75 4.67 3.04 0.10
C THR A 75 6.07 3.52 0.48
N TRP A 76 7.12 3.17 -0.27
CA TRP A 76 8.47 3.61 0.09
C TRP A 76 8.73 5.08 -0.24
N PRO A 77 9.38 5.83 0.65
CA PRO A 77 9.86 7.17 0.34
C PRO A 77 10.98 7.09 -0.71
N THR A 78 10.94 7.98 -1.70
CA THR A 78 11.95 8.07 -2.77
C THR A 78 13.09 9.03 -2.47
N ASP A 79 13.05 9.76 -1.35
CA ASP A 79 14.15 10.63 -0.96
C ASP A 79 15.37 9.80 -0.61
N GLN A 80 16.53 10.07 -1.22
CA GLN A 80 17.75 9.27 -1.00
C GLN A 80 18.17 9.25 0.48
N GLN A 81 17.95 10.36 1.21
CA GLN A 81 18.17 10.44 2.65
C GLN A 81 17.13 9.64 3.46
N ALA A 82 15.85 9.69 3.08
CA ALA A 82 14.81 8.88 3.71
C ALA A 82 14.99 7.38 3.37
N PHE A 83 15.47 7.08 2.18
CA PHE A 83 15.82 5.75 1.73
C PHE A 83 17.03 5.21 2.47
N GLU A 84 18.07 6.00 2.73
CA GLU A 84 19.22 5.56 3.55
C GLU A 84 18.81 5.35 5.02
N ILE A 85 17.99 6.25 5.58
CA ILE A 85 17.45 6.11 6.96
C ILE A 85 16.52 4.89 7.07
N CYS A 86 15.71 4.60 6.05
CA CYS A 86 14.82 3.43 6.06
C CYS A 86 15.55 2.13 5.65
N ALA A 87 16.37 2.11 4.62
CA ALA A 87 16.99 0.90 4.09
C ALA A 87 17.97 0.24 5.09
N PHE A 88 18.60 1.01 5.97
CA PHE A 88 19.44 0.48 7.05
C PHE A 88 18.67 0.14 8.34
N GLN A 89 17.43 0.60 8.49
CA GLN A 89 16.66 0.51 9.74
C GLN A 89 15.21 0.05 9.58
N VAL A 90 14.77 -0.54 8.46
CA VAL A 90 13.41 -1.10 8.32
C VAL A 90 13.40 -2.52 8.90
N PRO A 91 12.98 -2.73 10.17
CA PRO A 91 12.79 -4.07 10.70
C PRO A 91 11.75 -4.82 9.86
N ILE A 92 11.91 -6.14 9.75
CA ILE A 92 11.02 -7.06 9.00
C ILE A 92 9.52 -6.80 9.31
N ALA A 93 9.21 -6.37 10.54
CA ALA A 93 7.87 -5.98 10.97
C ALA A 93 7.24 -4.86 10.13
N GLN A 94 8.00 -3.86 9.71
CA GLN A 94 7.52 -2.78 8.85
C GLN A 94 7.25 -3.29 7.43
N LEU A 95 8.05 -4.22 6.91
CA LEU A 95 7.82 -4.84 5.59
C LEU A 95 6.48 -5.60 5.54
N ASN A 96 6.18 -6.35 6.60
CA ASN A 96 4.89 -7.03 6.75
C ASN A 96 3.71 -6.05 6.73
N ASN A 97 3.89 -4.84 7.27
CA ASN A 97 2.82 -3.86 7.28
C ASN A 97 2.60 -3.19 5.92
N LEU A 98 3.66 -2.94 5.13
CA LEU A 98 3.54 -2.45 3.74
C LEU A 98 2.76 -3.46 2.88
N ASN A 99 3.10 -4.75 3.04
CA ASN A 99 2.43 -5.83 2.33
C ASN A 99 0.95 -5.90 2.75
N ASN A 100 0.64 -5.78 4.04
CA ASN A 100 -0.74 -5.75 4.52
C ASN A 100 -1.53 -4.53 3.99
N PHE A 101 -0.91 -3.35 3.88
CA PHE A 101 -1.53 -2.18 3.29
C PHE A 101 -1.92 -2.45 1.83
N CYS A 102 -0.97 -2.91 1.01
CA CYS A 102 -1.21 -3.23 -0.39
C CYS A 102 -2.24 -4.36 -0.55
N TYR A 103 -2.16 -5.39 0.29
CA TYR A 103 -3.14 -6.47 0.31
C TYR A 103 -4.57 -5.96 0.54
N ARG A 104 -4.75 -5.05 1.52
CA ARG A 104 -6.08 -4.48 1.82
C ARG A 104 -6.59 -3.60 0.69
N LEU A 105 -5.72 -2.83 0.04
CA LEU A 105 -6.07 -2.07 -1.17
C LEU A 105 -6.65 -2.99 -2.26
N ILE A 106 -6.06 -4.17 -2.47
CA ILE A 106 -6.49 -5.12 -3.50
C ILE A 106 -7.81 -5.80 -3.10
N ILE A 107 -7.91 -6.36 -1.89
CA ILE A 107 -9.06 -7.18 -1.48
C ILE A 107 -10.31 -6.33 -1.19
N ASP A 108 -10.14 -5.10 -0.69
CA ASP A 108 -11.25 -4.21 -0.32
C ASP A 108 -11.34 -2.97 -1.20
N TYR A 109 -10.88 -3.10 -2.45
CA TYR A 109 -10.87 -2.05 -3.45
C TYR A 109 -12.18 -1.24 -3.48
N ASP A 110 -13.32 -1.93 -3.59
CA ASP A 110 -14.63 -1.28 -3.68
C ASP A 110 -15.06 -0.58 -2.39
N LYS A 111 -14.50 -0.92 -1.23
CA LYS A 111 -14.80 -0.22 0.03
C LYS A 111 -13.95 1.04 0.17
N ILE A 112 -12.72 0.98 -0.33
CA ILE A 112 -11.69 2.02 -0.20
C ILE A 112 -11.85 3.13 -1.26
N PHE A 113 -12.11 2.77 -2.52
CA PHE A 113 -12.12 3.71 -3.66
C PHE A 113 -13.53 4.12 -4.15
N LYS A 114 -14.57 3.80 -3.37
CA LYS A 114 -15.93 4.33 -3.56
C LYS A 114 -16.04 5.75 -3.08
#